data_AF-A0A6J1GKT7-F1
#
_entry.id   AF-A0A6J1GKT7-F1
#
_cell.length_a   1.000
_cell.length_b   1.000
_cell.length_c   1.000
_cell.angle_alpha   90.00
_cell.angle_beta   90.00
_cell.angle_gamma   90.00
#
_symmetry.space_group_name_H-M   'P 1'
#
loop_
_entity.id
_entity.type
_entity.pdbx_description
1 polymer ?
#
loop_
_entity_poly.entity_id
_entity_poly.type
_entity_poly.pdbx_seq_one_letter_code
_entity_poly.pdbx_strand_id
1 'polypeptide(L)'
;MIVLIQELPQLHSTSAKREGFGYSSLRSIPHQWNFKFNSKASWKCFCNKNETVHEASQGFSALPRDAPWDNATAWSTMALYIFSLHIPLSFGSLSFVSQLMRIPVLDPQTKALSRLGIQTVEFIVTLLLLKVTAKPNYRFRNFFRAHNLGGKRNWLFASAFGFGFLVSLVFLTSILAETVIGPKAVNSPVLKEILDSSNISRAACFIAYCVVTPFLEETVYRGFLLASISTEMQWQQAVLVSSAVFSAAHLSGENSLQLFIIGCVLGCSYCWTGNLRSSILIHSLYNAMTLLLTYLS
;
A
#
# COMPACT_ATOMS: atom_id res chain seq x y z
N MET A 1 11.06 13.33 3.51
CA MET A 1 10.18 12.13 3.49
C MET A 1 10.12 11.56 2.07
N ILE A 2 11.17 10.85 1.68
CA ILE A 2 11.16 9.94 0.54
C ILE A 2 11.72 8.65 1.13
N VAL A 3 10.82 7.72 1.43
CA VAL A 3 11.22 6.43 2.00
C VAL A 3 11.77 5.57 0.87
N LEU A 4 12.85 4.85 1.16
CA LEU A 4 13.60 3.91 0.32
C LEU A 4 14.71 4.51 -0.55
N ILE A 5 15.79 4.94 0.11
CA ILE A 5 17.06 4.21 0.03
C ILE A 5 17.55 4.05 1.48
N GLN A 6 17.10 3.00 2.16
CA GLN A 6 17.76 2.57 3.41
C GLN A 6 18.70 1.44 3.04
N GLU A 7 19.98 1.77 2.86
CA GLU A 7 21.04 0.79 3.00
C GLU A 7 21.05 0.35 4.48
N LEU A 8 20.92 -0.95 4.73
CA LEU A 8 21.13 -1.50 6.07
C LEU A 8 22.57 -1.17 6.52
N PRO A 9 22.80 -0.71 7.75
CA PRO A 9 24.15 -0.62 8.29
C PRO A 9 24.78 -2.01 8.26
N GLN A 10 26.00 -2.11 7.74
CA GLN A 10 26.80 -3.33 7.76
C GLN A 10 26.90 -3.86 9.20
N LEU A 11 26.19 -4.95 9.49
CA LEU A 11 26.23 -5.62 10.78
C LEU A 11 27.59 -6.30 10.94
N HIS A 12 28.46 -5.70 11.74
CA HIS A 12 29.61 -6.37 12.31
C HIS A 12 29.15 -7.61 13.07
N SER A 13 29.66 -8.77 12.68
CA SER A 13 29.34 -10.05 13.29
C SER A 13 29.85 -10.13 14.73
N THR A 14 28.97 -10.28 15.71
CA THR A 14 29.34 -10.79 17.03
C THR A 14 28.44 -11.97 17.43
N SER A 15 29.01 -13.16 17.18
CA SER A 15 28.86 -14.44 17.87
C SER A 15 27.64 -14.64 18.79
N ALA A 16 26.74 -15.53 18.36
CA ALA A 16 25.73 -16.16 19.19
C ALA A 16 26.34 -17.01 20.33
N LYS A 17 25.76 -16.93 21.53
CA LYS A 17 25.92 -17.93 22.59
C LYS A 17 24.66 -18.81 22.62
N ARG A 18 24.87 -20.12 22.46
CA ARG A 18 23.90 -21.18 22.73
C ARG A 18 23.73 -21.35 24.24
N GLU A 19 22.49 -21.42 24.70
CA GLU A 19 22.15 -22.17 25.90
C GLU A 19 21.03 -23.15 25.56
N GLY A 20 21.15 -24.36 26.08
CA GLY A 20 20.24 -25.46 25.84
C GLY A 20 19.64 -26.01 27.12
N PHE A 21 18.83 -27.05 26.90
CA PHE A 21 18.25 -28.03 27.83
C PHE A 21 16.95 -27.72 28.56
N GLY A 22 16.02 -28.68 28.43
CA GLY A 22 14.84 -28.83 29.26
C GLY A 22 13.79 -29.77 28.67
N TYR A 23 14.07 -31.09 28.60
CA TYR A 23 13.05 -32.13 28.36
C TYR A 23 12.26 -32.41 29.65
N SER A 24 10.93 -32.52 29.56
CA SER A 24 10.15 -33.31 30.53
C SER A 24 8.81 -33.79 29.96
N SER A 25 8.77 -35.09 29.65
CA SER A 25 7.72 -36.10 29.86
C SER A 25 6.23 -35.73 29.96
N LEU A 26 5.47 -36.24 28.98
CA LEU A 26 4.15 -36.90 29.02
C LEU A 26 3.40 -37.08 30.36
N ARG A 27 2.09 -36.76 30.34
CA ARG A 27 1.01 -37.58 30.91
C ARG A 27 -0.33 -37.34 30.20
N SER A 28 -1.08 -38.43 30.04
CA SER A 28 -2.33 -38.62 29.28
C SER A 28 -3.59 -38.50 30.14
N ILE A 29 -4.65 -37.84 29.58
CA ILE A 29 -6.10 -38.23 29.39
C ILE A 29 -6.89 -38.80 30.61
N PRO A 30 -8.26 -38.71 30.75
CA PRO A 30 -9.36 -38.09 29.95
C PRO A 30 -10.34 -37.20 30.77
N HIS A 31 -11.24 -36.44 30.11
CA HIS A 31 -12.70 -36.71 30.17
C HIS A 31 -13.53 -35.75 29.30
N GLN A 32 -14.46 -36.39 28.60
CA GLN A 32 -15.56 -35.84 27.82
C GLN A 32 -16.44 -34.86 28.61
N TRP A 33 -16.84 -33.76 27.99
CA TRP A 33 -18.14 -33.14 28.25
C TRP A 33 -18.81 -32.74 26.94
N ASN A 34 -19.80 -33.53 26.54
CA ASN A 34 -20.75 -33.21 25.48
C ASN A 34 -21.83 -32.29 26.04
N PHE A 35 -21.92 -31.05 25.55
CA PHE A 35 -23.14 -30.25 25.69
C PHE A 35 -23.87 -30.18 24.34
N LYS A 36 -24.87 -31.06 24.20
CA LYS A 36 -25.95 -30.89 23.22
C LYS A 36 -26.94 -29.90 23.81
N PHE A 37 -27.04 -28.70 23.25
CA PHE A 37 -28.25 -27.90 23.33
C PHE A 37 -28.94 -27.93 21.96
N ASN A 38 -30.00 -28.75 21.91
CA ASN A 38 -31.00 -28.72 20.86
C ASN A 38 -32.16 -27.88 21.40
N SER A 39 -32.33 -26.65 20.90
CA SER A 39 -33.62 -25.98 20.95
C SER A 39 -33.92 -25.39 19.59
N LYS A 40 -34.83 -26.05 18.88
CA LYS A 40 -35.55 -25.52 17.73
C LYS A 40 -36.19 -24.19 18.12
N ALA A 41 -35.68 -23.09 17.58
CA ALA A 41 -36.41 -21.83 17.47
C ALA A 41 -36.46 -21.47 15.99
N SER A 42 -37.55 -21.90 15.34
CA SER A 42 -37.89 -21.51 13.98
C SER A 42 -38.32 -20.04 14.01
N TRP A 43 -37.41 -19.14 13.66
CA TRP A 43 -37.78 -17.77 13.33
C TRP A 43 -38.18 -17.74 11.85
N LYS A 44 -39.48 -17.89 11.59
CA LYS A 44 -40.07 -17.55 10.28
C LYS A 44 -39.89 -16.05 10.07
N CYS A 45 -38.84 -15.66 9.36
CA CYS A 45 -38.70 -14.29 8.88
C CYS A 45 -39.63 -14.11 7.68
N PHE A 46 -40.72 -13.37 7.91
CA PHE A 46 -41.69 -12.99 6.90
C PHE A 46 -41.07 -11.90 6.02
N CYS A 47 -40.41 -12.29 4.92
CA CYS A 47 -39.95 -11.34 3.91
C CYS A 47 -41.14 -10.85 3.10
N ASN A 48 -41.71 -9.72 3.52
CA ASN A 48 -42.65 -8.98 2.70
C ASN A 48 -41.87 -8.37 1.53
N LYS A 49 -42.14 -8.83 0.31
CA LYS A 49 -41.67 -8.17 -0.92
C LYS A 49 -42.44 -6.86 -1.06
N ASN A 50 -41.90 -5.79 -0.50
CA ASN A 50 -42.21 -4.45 -0.96
C ASN A 50 -41.04 -3.99 -1.82
N GLU A 51 -41.21 -4.12 -3.13
CA GLU A 51 -40.49 -3.34 -4.13
C GLU A 51 -40.82 -1.86 -3.89
N THR A 52 -40.05 -1.22 -3.02
CA THR A 52 -39.86 0.22 -3.08
C THR A 52 -38.50 0.44 -3.72
N VAL A 53 -38.53 0.88 -4.98
CA VAL A 53 -37.40 1.54 -5.63
C VAL A 53 -37.15 2.82 -4.85
N HIS A 54 -36.46 2.70 -3.71
CA HIS A 54 -35.78 3.81 -3.10
C HIS A 54 -34.61 4.10 -4.03
N GLU A 55 -34.59 5.30 -4.63
CA GLU A 55 -33.35 5.98 -4.96
C GLU A 55 -32.46 5.94 -3.71
N ALA A 56 -31.62 4.91 -3.62
CA ALA A 56 -30.65 4.79 -2.57
C ALA A 56 -29.77 6.03 -2.66
N SER A 57 -29.86 6.92 -1.68
CA SER A 57 -28.92 8.01 -1.50
C SER A 57 -27.53 7.44 -1.74
N GLN A 58 -26.84 7.88 -2.80
CA GLN A 58 -25.51 7.38 -3.08
C GLN A 58 -24.62 7.76 -1.89
N GLY A 59 -24.35 6.80 -0.99
CA GLY A 59 -23.48 7.01 0.16
C GLY A 59 -22.09 7.46 -0.29
N PHE A 60 -21.25 7.93 0.64
CA PHE A 60 -19.92 8.46 0.31
C PHE A 60 -19.11 7.50 -0.59
N SER A 61 -19.13 6.20 -0.31
CA SER A 61 -18.38 5.21 -1.09
C SER A 61 -19.07 4.84 -2.41
N ALA A 62 -18.29 4.95 -3.48
CA ALA A 62 -18.54 4.54 -4.86
C ALA A 62 -18.16 3.09 -5.15
N LEU A 63 -17.51 2.40 -4.20
CA LEU A 63 -16.97 1.07 -4.44
C LEU A 63 -18.09 0.02 -4.59
N PRO A 64 -17.92 -0.94 -5.53
CA PRO A 64 -18.85 -2.06 -5.65
C PRO A 64 -18.86 -2.91 -4.37
N ARG A 65 -20.01 -3.51 -4.07
CA ARG A 65 -20.14 -4.44 -2.93
C ARG A 65 -19.64 -5.84 -3.25
N ASP A 66 -19.26 -6.10 -4.49
CA ASP A 66 -18.69 -7.34 -4.98
C ASP A 66 -17.24 -7.13 -5.44
N ALA A 67 -16.30 -7.80 -4.77
CA ALA A 67 -14.88 -7.77 -5.14
C ALA A 67 -14.44 -9.09 -5.81
N PRO A 68 -13.40 -9.04 -6.66
CA PRO A 68 -12.85 -10.23 -7.32
C PRO A 68 -12.15 -11.20 -6.36
N TRP A 69 -11.78 -10.75 -5.16
CA TRP A 69 -11.14 -11.55 -4.12
C TRP A 69 -12.07 -11.61 -2.91
N ASP A 70 -12.22 -12.80 -2.33
CA ASP A 70 -12.78 -12.94 -0.99
C ASP A 70 -11.74 -12.56 0.08
N ASN A 71 -12.19 -12.42 1.33
CA ASN A 71 -11.32 -11.98 2.42
C ASN A 71 -10.10 -12.89 2.62
N ALA A 72 -10.27 -14.21 2.56
CA ALA A 72 -9.17 -15.17 2.76
C ALA A 72 -8.11 -15.05 1.66
N THR A 73 -8.54 -15.01 0.40
CA THR A 73 -7.67 -14.88 -0.77
C THR A 73 -7.00 -13.51 -0.82
N ALA A 74 -7.70 -12.46 -0.38
CA ALA A 74 -7.14 -11.12 -0.28
C ALA A 74 -5.96 -11.07 0.70
N TRP A 75 -6.14 -11.59 1.92
CA TRP A 75 -5.06 -11.60 2.91
C TRP A 75 -3.91 -12.53 2.54
N SER A 76 -4.19 -13.71 1.98
CA SER A 76 -3.12 -14.62 1.54
C SER A 76 -2.32 -14.05 0.36
N THR A 77 -2.99 -13.40 -0.60
CA THR A 77 -2.33 -12.72 -1.73
C THR A 77 -1.54 -11.52 -1.24
N MET A 78 -2.07 -10.75 -0.28
CA MET A 78 -1.35 -9.62 0.32
C MET A 78 -0.08 -10.09 1.05
N ALA A 79 -0.16 -11.17 1.81
CA ALA A 79 0.99 -11.76 2.48
C ALA A 79 2.04 -12.24 1.46
N LEU A 80 1.61 -12.93 0.40
CA LEU A 80 2.50 -13.37 -0.68
C LEU A 80 3.20 -12.17 -1.35
N TYR A 81 2.46 -11.10 -1.65
CA TYR A 81 3.03 -9.86 -2.18
C TYR A 81 4.05 -9.24 -1.21
N ILE A 82 3.70 -9.01 0.05
CA ILE A 82 4.59 -8.34 1.01
C ILE A 82 5.88 -9.14 1.21
N PHE A 83 5.76 -10.42 1.54
CA PHE A 83 6.91 -11.22 1.99
C PHE A 83 7.75 -11.77 0.84
N SER A 84 7.15 -12.02 -0.34
CA SER A 84 7.87 -12.64 -1.46
C SER A 84 8.26 -11.65 -2.56
N LEU A 85 7.60 -10.48 -2.64
CA LEU A 85 7.89 -9.47 -3.66
C LEU A 85 8.38 -8.17 -3.03
N HIS A 86 7.52 -7.50 -2.24
CA HIS A 86 7.76 -6.13 -1.83
C HIS A 86 8.99 -5.97 -0.93
N ILE A 87 9.10 -6.73 0.15
CA ILE A 87 10.23 -6.63 1.08
C ILE A 87 11.55 -7.02 0.40
N PRO A 88 11.66 -8.20 -0.28
CA PRO A 88 12.91 -8.57 -0.95
C PRO A 88 13.36 -7.56 -2.02
N LEU A 89 12.44 -7.08 -2.86
CA LEU A 89 12.75 -6.14 -3.93
C LEU A 89 12.97 -4.71 -3.43
N SER A 90 12.39 -4.31 -2.29
CA SER A 90 12.59 -2.98 -1.74
C SER A 90 13.92 -2.83 -1.01
N PHE A 91 14.33 -3.82 -0.22
CA PHE A 91 15.51 -3.71 0.65
C PHE A 91 16.74 -4.48 0.15
N GLY A 92 16.56 -5.60 -0.57
CA GLY A 92 17.67 -6.45 -1.01
C GLY A 92 18.17 -6.17 -2.43
N SER A 93 17.45 -5.35 -3.19
CA SER A 93 17.61 -5.31 -4.64
C SER A 93 18.86 -4.57 -5.13
N LEU A 94 19.24 -3.44 -4.50
CA LEU A 94 20.48 -2.74 -4.86
C LEU A 94 21.72 -3.55 -4.45
N SER A 95 21.68 -4.22 -3.29
CA SER A 95 22.75 -5.14 -2.88
C SER A 95 22.87 -6.32 -3.85
N PHE A 96 21.75 -6.87 -4.31
CA PHE A 96 21.75 -7.91 -5.35
C PHE A 96 22.36 -7.42 -6.67
N VAL A 97 22.01 -6.21 -7.12
CA VAL A 97 22.59 -5.60 -8.33
C VAL A 97 24.09 -5.36 -8.18
N SER A 98 24.54 -4.87 -7.03
CA SER A 98 25.96 -4.70 -6.70
C SER A 98 26.72 -6.03 -6.80
N GLN A 99 26.16 -7.10 -6.23
CA GLN A 99 26.74 -8.45 -6.31
C GLN A 99 26.77 -8.99 -7.75
N LEU A 100 25.68 -8.78 -8.50
CA LEU A 100 25.56 -9.23 -9.89
C LEU A 100 26.60 -8.54 -10.79
N MET A 101 26.81 -7.24 -10.62
CA MET A 101 27.78 -6.47 -11.40
C MET A 101 29.20 -6.53 -10.84
N ARG A 102 29.41 -7.12 -9.66
CA ARG A 102 30.69 -7.18 -8.94
C ARG A 102 31.29 -5.79 -8.67
N ILE A 103 30.44 -4.80 -8.42
CA ILE A 103 30.83 -3.42 -8.11
C ILE A 103 30.30 -3.08 -6.71
N PRO A 104 31.16 -2.79 -5.71
CA PRO A 104 30.74 -2.62 -4.32
C PRO A 104 29.91 -1.35 -4.07
N VAL A 105 30.13 -0.29 -4.86
CA VAL A 105 29.39 0.97 -4.76
C VAL A 105 28.88 1.33 -6.14
N LEU A 106 27.56 1.27 -6.31
CA LEU A 106 26.89 1.64 -7.56
C LEU A 106 26.94 3.15 -7.75
N ASP A 107 27.25 3.59 -8.96
CA ASP A 107 27.12 5.00 -9.33
C ASP A 107 25.64 5.44 -9.30
N PRO A 108 25.36 6.75 -9.15
CA PRO A 108 24.00 7.23 -8.98
C PRO A 108 23.08 6.94 -10.18
N GLN A 109 23.60 6.93 -11.41
CA GLN A 109 22.82 6.60 -12.59
C GLN A 109 22.40 5.13 -12.58
N THR A 110 23.32 4.24 -12.23
CA THR A 110 23.03 2.81 -12.08
C THR A 110 22.05 2.54 -10.94
N LYS A 111 22.16 3.22 -9.80
CA LYS A 111 21.15 3.15 -8.72
C LYS A 111 19.76 3.53 -9.23
N ALA A 112 19.65 4.65 -9.95
CA ALA A 112 18.38 5.15 -10.49
C ALA A 112 17.75 4.19 -11.51
N LEU A 113 18.54 3.70 -12.48
CA LEU A 113 18.07 2.77 -13.51
C LEU A 113 17.68 1.42 -12.91
N SER A 114 18.48 0.93 -11.95
CA SER A 114 18.17 -0.32 -11.24
C SER A 114 16.87 -0.18 -10.46
N ARG A 115 16.68 0.94 -9.74
CA ARG A 115 15.43 1.20 -9.00
C ARG A 115 14.23 1.21 -9.94
N LEU A 116 14.31 1.91 -11.07
CA LEU A 116 13.25 1.92 -12.08
C LEU A 116 12.94 0.52 -12.61
N GLY A 117 13.98 -0.24 -12.97
CA GLY A 117 13.84 -1.60 -13.50
C GLY A 117 13.19 -2.55 -12.50
N ILE A 118 13.70 -2.57 -11.26
CA ILE A 118 13.19 -3.42 -10.17
C ILE A 118 11.73 -3.09 -9.84
N GLN A 119 11.39 -1.80 -9.71
CA GLN A 119 10.02 -1.38 -9.45
C GLN A 119 9.06 -1.77 -10.60
N THR A 120 9.55 -1.70 -11.84
CA THR A 120 8.77 -2.09 -13.02
C THR A 120 8.52 -3.61 -13.01
N VAL A 121 9.53 -4.41 -12.68
CA VAL A 121 9.39 -5.86 -12.53
C VAL A 121 8.41 -6.20 -11.40
N GLU A 122 8.55 -5.55 -10.24
CA GLU A 122 7.63 -5.70 -9.11
C GLU A 122 6.18 -5.42 -9.54
N PHE A 123 5.96 -4.34 -10.29
CA PHE A 123 4.63 -4.01 -10.79
C PHE A 123 4.07 -5.05 -11.76
N ILE A 124 4.87 -5.51 -12.72
CA ILE A 124 4.44 -6.55 -13.68
C ILE A 124 4.09 -7.85 -12.95
N VAL A 125 4.97 -8.31 -12.04
CA VAL A 125 4.75 -9.54 -11.28
C VAL A 125 3.53 -9.42 -10.36
N THR A 126 3.32 -8.24 -9.76
CA THR A 126 2.12 -7.96 -8.95
C THR A 126 0.85 -8.04 -9.78
N LEU A 127 0.83 -7.46 -10.99
CA LEU A 127 -0.33 -7.57 -11.89
C LEU A 127 -0.63 -9.03 -12.27
N LEU A 128 0.41 -9.83 -12.52
CA LEU A 128 0.27 -11.27 -12.77
C LEU A 128 -0.27 -12.01 -11.54
N LEU A 129 0.26 -11.72 -10.35
CA LEU A 129 -0.19 -12.29 -9.09
C LEU A 129 -1.68 -12.00 -8.88
N LEU A 130 -2.08 -10.73 -8.97
CA LEU A 130 -3.48 -10.32 -8.82
C LEU A 130 -4.38 -10.99 -9.86
N LYS A 131 -3.93 -11.09 -11.11
CA LYS A 131 -4.69 -11.78 -12.17
C LYS A 131 -4.90 -13.26 -11.87
N VAL A 132 -3.89 -13.95 -11.34
CA VAL A 132 -3.95 -15.39 -11.02
C VAL A 132 -4.82 -15.67 -9.79
N THR A 133 -4.81 -14.78 -8.80
CA THR A 133 -5.59 -14.98 -7.55
C THR A 133 -7.01 -14.44 -7.62
N ALA A 134 -7.37 -13.69 -8.67
CA ALA A 134 -8.73 -13.24 -8.88
C ALA A 134 -9.68 -14.41 -9.19
N LYS A 135 -10.98 -14.26 -8.88
CA LYS A 135 -12.03 -15.23 -9.24
C LYS A 135 -11.96 -15.60 -10.74
N PRO A 136 -12.18 -16.88 -11.12
CA PRO A 136 -11.96 -17.37 -12.50
C PRO A 136 -12.72 -16.61 -13.60
N ASN A 137 -13.91 -16.10 -13.29
CA ASN A 137 -14.77 -15.38 -14.24
C ASN A 137 -14.47 -13.87 -14.30
N TYR A 138 -13.50 -13.38 -13.51
CA TYR A 138 -13.17 -11.97 -13.47
C TYR A 138 -12.35 -11.55 -14.68
N ARG A 139 -12.85 -10.55 -15.41
CA ARG A 139 -12.12 -9.94 -16.53
C ARG A 139 -11.17 -8.86 -15.99
N PHE A 140 -9.88 -9.16 -15.90
CA PHE A 140 -8.87 -8.26 -15.32
C PHE A 140 -8.81 -6.86 -15.96
N ARG A 141 -9.21 -6.71 -17.23
CA ARG A 141 -9.35 -5.39 -17.88
C ARG A 141 -10.33 -4.45 -17.14
N ASN A 142 -11.28 -5.00 -16.39
CA ASN A 142 -12.22 -4.20 -15.59
C ASN A 142 -11.58 -3.58 -14.34
N PHE A 143 -10.39 -4.05 -13.92
CA PHE A 143 -9.72 -3.56 -12.71
C PHE A 143 -9.42 -2.06 -12.76
N PHE A 144 -8.95 -1.57 -13.91
CA PHE A 144 -8.67 -0.14 -14.15
C PHE A 144 -9.86 0.61 -14.77
N ARG A 145 -11.02 -0.03 -14.88
CA ARG A 145 -12.21 0.59 -15.47
C ARG A 145 -12.83 1.54 -14.44
N ALA A 146 -13.03 2.79 -14.84
CA ALA A 146 -13.80 3.72 -14.02
C ALA A 146 -15.23 3.20 -13.87
N HIS A 147 -15.70 3.03 -12.64
CA HIS A 147 -17.12 2.83 -12.37
C HIS A 147 -17.81 4.16 -12.63
N ASN A 148 -18.47 4.26 -13.78
CA ASN A 148 -19.07 5.51 -14.25
C ASN A 148 -20.35 5.77 -13.45
N LEU A 149 -20.19 6.40 -12.28
CA LEU A 149 -21.28 6.83 -11.42
C LEU A 149 -21.91 8.12 -11.99
N GLY A 150 -22.59 7.95 -13.13
CA GLY A 150 -23.44 8.91 -13.83
C GLY A 150 -23.12 10.38 -13.55
N GLY A 151 -22.06 10.93 -14.15
CA GLY A 151 -21.79 12.38 -14.30
C GLY A 151 -21.64 13.25 -13.04
N LYS A 152 -22.04 12.79 -11.85
CA LYS A 152 -22.12 13.61 -10.63
C LYS A 152 -20.79 13.70 -9.87
N ARG A 153 -19.92 12.70 -9.98
CA ARG A 153 -18.64 12.64 -9.24
C ARG A 153 -17.46 12.89 -10.17
N ASN A 154 -16.97 14.13 -10.19
CA ASN A 154 -15.81 14.50 -11.01
C ASN A 154 -14.50 14.11 -10.33
N TRP A 155 -13.80 13.11 -10.87
CA TRP A 155 -12.54 12.61 -10.33
C TRP A 155 -11.42 13.66 -10.40
N LEU A 156 -11.43 14.60 -11.35
CA LEU A 156 -10.42 15.67 -11.44
C LEU A 156 -10.57 16.64 -10.27
N PHE A 157 -11.80 17.06 -9.99
CA PHE A 157 -12.09 17.93 -8.85
C PHE A 157 -11.75 17.24 -7.52
N ALA A 158 -12.12 15.96 -7.38
CA ALA A 158 -11.74 15.17 -6.22
C ALA A 158 -10.21 15.04 -6.07
N SER A 159 -9.48 14.93 -7.17
CA SER A 159 -8.01 14.88 -7.16
C SER A 159 -7.41 16.21 -6.73
N ALA A 160 -7.89 17.33 -7.26
CA ALA A 160 -7.40 18.66 -6.89
C ALA A 160 -7.68 18.97 -5.41
N PHE A 161 -8.90 18.69 -4.94
CA PHE A 161 -9.27 18.88 -3.53
C PHE A 161 -8.47 17.94 -2.62
N GLY A 162 -8.37 16.64 -2.98
CA GLY A 162 -7.62 15.65 -2.22
C GLY A 162 -6.12 15.97 -2.14
N PHE A 163 -5.53 16.47 -3.23
CA PHE A 163 -4.14 16.92 -3.23
C PHE A 163 -3.92 18.15 -2.34
N GLY A 164 -4.77 19.18 -2.47
CA GLY A 164 -4.70 20.36 -1.61
C GLY A 164 -4.85 20.00 -0.12
N PHE A 165 -5.83 19.15 0.20
CA PHE A 165 -6.04 18.66 1.55
C PHE A 165 -4.84 17.85 2.07
N LEU A 166 -4.25 16.99 1.24
CA LEU A 166 -3.07 16.22 1.60
C LEU A 166 -1.88 17.12 1.93
N VAL A 167 -1.59 18.11 1.07
CA VAL A 167 -0.49 19.05 1.29
C VAL A 167 -0.71 19.86 2.56
N SER A 168 -1.93 20.35 2.81
CA SER A 168 -2.25 21.05 4.05
C SER A 168 -2.06 20.17 5.29
N LEU A 169 -2.55 18.92 5.27
CA LEU A 169 -2.38 17.99 6.38
C LEU A 169 -0.91 17.70 6.65
N VAL A 170 -0.14 17.39 5.60
CA VAL A 170 1.30 17.13 5.71
C VAL A 170 2.01 18.33 6.33
N PHE A 171 1.75 19.53 5.82
CA PHE A 171 2.34 20.76 6.35
C PHE A 171 2.03 20.96 7.84
N LEU A 172 0.77 20.78 8.25
CA LEU A 172 0.37 20.86 9.66
C LEU A 172 1.07 19.79 10.51
N THR A 173 1.16 18.55 10.03
CA THR A 173 1.84 17.48 10.76
C THR A 173 3.35 17.69 10.84
N SER A 174 3.97 18.33 9.84
CA SER A 174 5.39 18.69 9.89
C SER A 174 5.67 19.75 10.95
N ILE A 175 4.85 20.80 11.04
CA ILE A 175 4.98 21.82 12.10
C ILE A 175 4.84 21.17 13.48
N LEU A 176 3.86 20.28 13.65
CA LEU A 176 3.67 19.57 14.91
C LEU A 176 4.84 18.63 15.23
N ALA A 177 5.40 17.96 14.22
CA ALA A 177 6.56 17.11 14.41
C ALA A 177 7.79 17.92 14.81
N GLU A 178 8.02 19.09 14.21
CA GLU A 178 9.12 20.00 14.57
C GLU A 178 9.00 20.51 16.01
N THR A 179 7.79 20.82 16.48
CA THR A 179 7.58 21.32 17.84
C THR A 179 7.75 20.24 18.90
N VAL A 180 7.42 18.97 18.59
CA VAL A 180 7.46 17.86 19.55
C VAL A 180 8.78 17.09 19.52
N ILE A 181 9.33 16.85 18.32
CA ILE A 181 10.47 15.94 18.08
C ILE A 181 11.74 16.74 17.73
N GLY A 182 11.60 18.00 17.30
CA GLY A 182 12.69 18.86 16.85
C GLY A 182 12.89 18.83 15.32
N PRO A 183 13.67 19.78 14.77
CA PRO A 183 13.89 19.91 13.34
C PRO A 183 14.65 18.70 12.80
N LYS A 184 14.08 18.03 11.80
CA LYS A 184 14.72 16.91 11.09
C LYS A 184 14.95 17.28 9.63
N ALA A 185 16.14 16.96 9.12
CA ALA A 185 16.43 17.11 7.71
C ALA A 185 15.49 16.20 6.90
N VAL A 186 14.73 16.82 6.00
CA VAL A 186 13.71 16.14 5.17
C VAL A 186 14.36 15.33 4.02
N ASN A 187 15.68 15.44 3.88
CA ASN A 187 16.42 15.10 2.67
C ASN A 187 17.11 13.75 2.78
N SER A 188 16.89 12.90 1.79
CA SER A 188 17.73 11.72 1.57
C SER A 188 18.97 12.14 0.78
N PRO A 189 20.19 12.12 1.37
CA PRO A 189 21.40 12.55 0.69
C PRO A 189 21.69 11.72 -0.57
N VAL A 190 21.36 10.41 -0.53
CA VAL A 190 21.51 9.52 -1.69
C VAL A 190 20.56 9.90 -2.82
N LEU A 191 19.35 10.32 -2.50
CA LEU A 191 18.40 10.76 -3.51
C LEU A 191 18.83 12.08 -4.15
N LYS A 192 19.33 13.03 -3.35
CA LYS A 192 19.88 14.28 -3.87
C LYS A 192 21.07 14.02 -4.80
N GLU A 193 21.98 13.12 -4.41
CA GLU A 193 23.09 12.66 -5.25
C GLU A 193 22.61 12.12 -6.61
N ILE A 194 21.55 11.31 -6.64
CA ILE A 194 20.95 10.78 -7.87
C ILE A 194 20.36 11.88 -8.76
N LEU A 195 19.71 12.88 -8.15
CA LEU A 195 19.09 13.99 -8.88
C LEU A 195 20.12 14.96 -9.47
N ASP A 196 21.28 15.08 -8.83
CA ASP A 196 22.38 15.94 -9.25
C ASP A 196 23.33 15.27 -10.25
N SER A 197 23.31 13.95 -10.39
CA SER A 197 24.32 13.23 -11.19
C SER A 197 24.18 13.38 -12.71
N SER A 198 23.01 13.13 -13.31
CA SER A 198 22.81 13.19 -14.76
C SER A 198 21.35 13.39 -15.15
N ASN A 199 21.10 13.82 -16.40
CA ASN A 199 19.73 13.92 -16.91
C ASN A 199 19.03 12.54 -17.00
N ILE A 200 19.80 11.48 -17.27
CA ILE A 200 19.29 10.11 -17.34
C ILE A 200 18.89 9.62 -15.95
N SER A 201 19.75 9.82 -14.94
CA SER A 201 19.44 9.42 -13.56
C SER A 201 18.22 10.16 -13.02
N ARG A 202 18.13 11.48 -13.29
CA ARG A 202 16.99 12.31 -12.90
C ARG A 202 15.69 11.86 -13.56
N ALA A 203 15.71 11.59 -14.87
CA ALA A 203 14.55 11.08 -15.59
C ALA A 203 14.13 9.70 -15.07
N ALA A 204 15.08 8.78 -14.89
CA ALA A 204 14.81 7.44 -14.35
C ALA A 204 14.21 7.51 -12.94
N CYS A 205 14.77 8.36 -12.08
CA CYS A 205 14.27 8.62 -10.73
C CYS A 205 12.85 9.19 -10.75
N PHE A 206 12.60 10.21 -11.59
CA PHE A 206 11.26 10.79 -11.73
C PHE A 206 10.23 9.73 -12.16
N ILE A 207 10.54 8.93 -13.19
CA ILE A 207 9.64 7.89 -13.67
C ILE A 207 9.39 6.83 -12.59
N ALA A 208 10.44 6.40 -11.87
CA ALA A 208 10.29 5.42 -10.81
C ALA A 208 9.37 5.94 -9.69
N TYR A 209 9.69 7.09 -9.10
CA TYR A 209 9.01 7.62 -7.91
C TYR A 209 7.66 8.27 -8.20
N CYS A 210 7.49 8.93 -9.34
CA CYS A 210 6.29 9.70 -9.64
C CYS A 210 5.30 8.95 -10.53
N VAL A 211 5.73 7.86 -11.19
CA VAL A 211 4.87 7.08 -12.08
C VAL A 211 4.79 5.63 -11.63
N VAL A 212 5.87 4.87 -11.67
CA VAL A 212 5.81 3.41 -11.45
C VAL A 212 5.39 3.08 -10.01
N THR A 213 5.96 3.75 -9.01
CA THR A 213 5.62 3.54 -7.60
C THR A 213 4.15 3.85 -7.30
N PRO A 214 3.59 5.04 -7.63
CA PRO A 214 2.17 5.31 -7.45
C PRO A 214 1.27 4.30 -8.17
N PHE A 215 1.61 3.89 -9.40
CA PHE A 215 0.82 2.88 -10.10
C PHE A 215 0.82 1.52 -9.39
N LEU A 216 1.98 1.06 -8.93
CA LEU A 216 2.09 -0.17 -8.15
C LEU A 216 1.30 -0.07 -6.85
N GLU A 217 1.58 0.95 -6.05
CA GLU A 217 1.04 1.06 -4.70
C GLU A 217 -0.47 1.29 -4.73
N GLU A 218 -0.99 2.16 -5.59
CA GLU A 218 -2.44 2.33 -5.73
C GLU A 218 -3.14 1.08 -6.25
N THR A 219 -2.49 0.31 -7.13
CA THR A 219 -3.02 -0.98 -7.58
C THR A 219 -3.16 -1.95 -6.41
N VAL A 220 -2.12 -2.08 -5.57
CA VAL A 220 -2.10 -3.03 -4.45
C VAL A 220 -3.00 -2.58 -3.32
N TYR A 221 -2.81 -1.38 -2.81
CA TYR A 221 -3.46 -0.96 -1.57
C TYR A 221 -4.90 -0.48 -1.82
N ARG A 222 -5.18 0.21 -2.93
CA ARG A 222 -6.52 0.77 -3.19
C ARG A 222 -7.34 -0.19 -4.06
N GLY A 223 -6.80 -0.52 -5.23
CA GLY A 223 -7.51 -1.33 -6.22
C GLY A 223 -7.75 -2.77 -5.78
N PHE A 224 -6.80 -3.34 -5.04
CA PHE A 224 -6.87 -4.71 -4.54
C PHE A 224 -7.29 -4.79 -3.07
N LEU A 225 -6.44 -4.36 -2.13
CA LEU A 225 -6.67 -4.59 -0.70
C LEU A 225 -7.92 -3.87 -0.18
N LEU A 226 -7.97 -2.54 -0.31
CA LEU A 226 -9.11 -1.71 0.13
C LEU A 226 -10.42 -2.15 -0.54
N ALA A 227 -10.41 -2.34 -1.86
CA ALA A 227 -11.58 -2.81 -2.60
C ALA A 227 -12.10 -4.16 -2.07
N SER A 228 -11.19 -5.12 -1.82
CA SER A 228 -11.55 -6.45 -1.33
C SER A 228 -12.16 -6.41 0.07
N ILE A 229 -11.48 -5.76 1.02
CA ILE A 229 -11.95 -5.73 2.41
C ILE A 229 -13.20 -4.86 2.60
N SER A 230 -13.44 -3.87 1.73
CA SER A 230 -14.65 -3.04 1.75
C SER A 230 -15.96 -3.78 1.45
N THR A 231 -15.87 -5.05 1.02
CA THR A 231 -17.04 -5.91 0.83
C THR A 231 -17.58 -6.49 2.13
N GLU A 232 -16.73 -6.62 3.15
CA GLU A 232 -17.03 -7.27 4.43
C GLU A 232 -17.12 -6.27 5.61
N MET A 233 -16.66 -5.03 5.42
CA MET A 233 -16.66 -3.99 6.45
C MET A 233 -17.04 -2.62 5.90
N GLN A 234 -17.31 -1.66 6.79
CA GLN A 234 -17.61 -0.29 6.38
C GLN A 234 -16.39 0.35 5.69
N TRP A 235 -16.65 1.20 4.69
CA TRP A 235 -15.58 1.82 3.90
C TRP A 235 -14.57 2.60 4.76
N GLN A 236 -15.00 3.22 5.86
CA GLN A 236 -14.11 3.92 6.79
C GLN A 236 -13.10 2.95 7.41
N GLN A 237 -13.57 1.81 7.91
CA GLN A 237 -12.71 0.78 8.51
C GLN A 237 -11.76 0.20 7.47
N ALA A 238 -12.26 -0.05 6.25
CA ALA A 238 -11.46 -0.52 5.13
C ALA A 238 -10.33 0.46 4.79
N VAL A 239 -10.61 1.77 4.75
CA VAL A 239 -9.60 2.82 4.54
C VAL A 239 -8.56 2.80 5.64
N LEU A 240 -8.96 2.74 6.91
CA LEU A 240 -8.02 2.70 8.04
C LEU A 240 -7.11 1.46 7.99
N VAL A 241 -7.68 0.27 7.78
CA VAL A 241 -6.91 -0.98 7.70
C VAL A 241 -5.94 -0.95 6.52
N SER A 242 -6.41 -0.58 5.33
CA SER A 242 -5.54 -0.49 4.15
C SER A 242 -4.42 0.55 4.33
N SER A 243 -4.70 1.66 5.01
CA SER A 243 -3.71 2.72 5.27
C SER A 243 -2.68 2.31 6.31
N ALA A 244 -3.10 1.53 7.31
CA ALA A 244 -2.20 0.93 8.29
C ALA A 244 -1.25 -0.09 7.62
N VAL A 245 -1.79 -0.95 6.75
CA VAL A 245 -0.97 -1.92 6.00
C VAL A 245 0.00 -1.21 5.05
N PHE A 246 -0.46 -0.15 4.35
CA PHE A 246 0.40 0.69 3.52
C PHE A 246 1.57 1.29 4.32
N SER A 247 1.27 1.93 5.46
CA SER A 247 2.29 2.52 6.33
C SER A 247 3.26 1.46 6.88
N ALA A 248 2.75 0.32 7.34
CA ALA A 248 3.58 -0.76 7.88
C ALA A 248 4.51 -1.38 6.83
N ALA A 249 4.06 -1.52 5.57
CA ALA A 249 4.86 -2.10 4.50
C ALA A 249 6.12 -1.28 4.16
N HIS A 250 6.12 0.01 4.48
CA HIS A 250 7.28 0.88 4.29
C HIS A 250 8.40 0.67 5.32
N LEU A 251 8.13 -0.06 6.42
CA LEU A 251 9.07 -0.34 7.50
C LEU A 251 9.79 0.92 8.05
N SER A 252 9.13 2.08 7.98
CA SER A 252 9.68 3.36 8.42
C SER A 252 8.99 3.83 9.69
N GLY A 253 9.63 3.63 10.85
CA GLY A 253 9.08 4.05 12.13
C GLY A 253 8.80 5.56 12.19
N GLU A 254 9.73 6.37 11.69
CA GLU A 254 9.65 7.84 11.76
C GLU A 254 8.55 8.43 10.86
N ASN A 255 8.37 7.88 9.66
CA ASN A 255 7.39 8.39 8.69
C ASN A 255 6.05 7.66 8.76
N SER A 256 5.90 6.69 9.66
CA SER A 256 4.72 5.82 9.75
C SER A 256 3.40 6.59 9.85
N LEU A 257 3.35 7.62 10.71
CA LEU A 257 2.15 8.45 10.89
C LEU A 257 1.83 9.23 9.61
N GLN A 258 2.83 9.82 8.97
CA GLN A 258 2.64 10.61 7.75
C GLN A 258 2.19 9.73 6.57
N LEU A 259 2.80 8.55 6.43
CA LEU A 259 2.40 7.53 5.45
C LEU A 259 0.98 7.02 5.71
N PHE A 260 0.58 6.87 6.97
CA PHE A 260 -0.79 6.50 7.33
C PHE A 260 -1.80 7.58 6.90
N ILE A 261 -1.47 8.87 7.11
CA ILE A 261 -2.31 10.00 6.70
C ILE A 261 -2.44 10.06 5.17
N ILE A 262 -1.32 9.93 4.44
CA ILE A 262 -1.32 9.80 2.97
C ILE A 262 -2.20 8.62 2.55
N GLY A 263 -2.01 7.49 3.22
CA GLY A 263 -2.84 6.30 3.21
C GLY A 263 -4.33 6.62 3.11
N CYS A 264 -4.81 7.30 4.15
CA CYS A 264 -6.20 7.66 4.38
C CYS A 264 -6.73 8.60 3.30
N VAL A 265 -6.01 9.66 2.93
CA VAL A 265 -6.48 10.61 1.91
C VAL A 265 -6.66 9.93 0.55
N LEU A 266 -5.68 9.12 0.14
CA LEU A 266 -5.74 8.37 -1.11
C LEU A 266 -6.87 7.32 -1.10
N GLY A 267 -7.05 6.62 0.03
CA GLY A 267 -8.15 5.68 0.22
C GLY A 267 -9.52 6.34 0.16
N CYS A 268 -9.71 7.47 0.85
CA CYS A 268 -10.94 8.27 0.80
C CYS A 268 -11.23 8.77 -0.63
N SER A 269 -10.22 9.22 -1.35
CA SER A 269 -10.36 9.65 -2.75
C SER A 269 -10.81 8.50 -3.66
N TYR A 270 -10.22 7.31 -3.49
CA TYR A 270 -10.64 6.11 -4.23
C TYR A 270 -12.06 5.70 -3.86
N CYS A 271 -12.41 5.68 -2.56
CA CYS A 271 -13.76 5.40 -2.11
C CYS A 271 -14.77 6.41 -2.66
N TRP A 272 -14.47 7.70 -2.72
CA TRP A 272 -15.39 8.69 -3.26
C TRP A 272 -15.58 8.56 -4.78
N THR A 273 -14.49 8.36 -5.52
CA THR A 273 -14.49 8.40 -6.99
C THR A 273 -14.78 7.06 -7.66
N GLY A 274 -14.52 5.95 -6.98
CA GLY A 274 -14.60 4.60 -7.58
C GLY A 274 -13.59 4.39 -8.72
N ASN A 275 -12.53 5.21 -8.78
CA ASN A 275 -11.56 5.19 -9.85
C ASN A 275 -10.13 5.42 -9.32
N LEU A 276 -9.23 4.47 -9.62
CA LEU A 276 -7.83 4.55 -9.23
C LEU A 276 -7.09 5.76 -9.80
N ARG A 277 -7.56 6.33 -10.92
CA ARG A 277 -6.92 7.51 -11.53
C ARG A 277 -6.81 8.68 -10.56
N SER A 278 -7.80 8.87 -9.69
CA SER A 278 -7.78 9.98 -8.74
C SER A 278 -6.71 9.79 -7.66
N SER A 279 -6.63 8.60 -7.07
CA SER A 279 -5.62 8.32 -6.06
C SER A 279 -4.22 8.28 -6.67
N ILE A 280 -4.05 7.68 -7.86
CA ILE A 280 -2.78 7.69 -8.60
C ILE A 280 -2.33 9.12 -8.86
N LEU A 281 -3.22 10.00 -9.35
CA LEU A 281 -2.86 11.38 -9.64
C LEU A 281 -2.43 12.15 -8.38
N ILE A 282 -3.20 12.05 -7.28
CA ILE A 282 -2.84 12.69 -6.01
C ILE A 282 -1.47 12.20 -5.54
N HIS A 283 -1.24 10.88 -5.57
CA HIS A 283 0.00 10.26 -5.13
C HIS A 283 1.19 10.67 -6.01
N SER A 284 1.04 10.63 -7.34
CA SER A 284 2.05 11.09 -8.29
C SER A 284 2.42 12.56 -8.09
N LEU A 285 1.44 13.44 -7.89
CA LEU A 285 1.67 14.87 -7.62
C LEU A 285 2.39 15.07 -6.28
N TYR A 286 2.01 14.30 -5.27
CA TYR A 286 2.65 14.35 -3.96
C TYR A 286 4.12 13.93 -4.01
N ASN A 287 4.41 12.84 -4.72
CA ASN A 287 5.78 12.36 -4.92
C ASN A 287 6.59 13.35 -5.77
N ALA A 288 6.00 13.91 -6.83
CA ALA A 288 6.65 14.91 -7.66
C ALA A 288 6.99 16.19 -6.89
N MET A 289 6.07 16.68 -6.04
CA MET A 289 6.32 17.80 -5.15
C MET A 289 7.48 17.50 -4.20
N THR A 290 7.49 16.33 -3.58
CA THR A 290 8.54 15.95 -2.62
C THR A 290 9.91 15.79 -3.31
N LEU A 291 9.92 15.21 -4.52
CA LEU A 291 11.13 15.07 -5.33
C LEU A 291 11.69 16.44 -5.74
N LEU A 292 10.81 17.37 -6.14
CA LEU A 292 11.19 18.74 -6.48
C LEU A 292 11.76 19.48 -5.26
N LEU A 293 11.14 19.36 -4.08
CA LEU A 293 11.66 19.96 -2.86
C LEU A 293 13.05 19.41 -2.51
N THR A 294 13.27 18.10 -2.69
CA THR A 294 14.58 17.47 -2.47
C THR A 294 15.64 17.96 -3.46
N TYR A 295 15.26 18.25 -4.70
CA TYR A 295 16.15 18.80 -5.71
C TYR A 295 16.54 20.26 -5.43
N LEU A 296 15.65 21.05 -4.82
CA LEU A 296 15.86 22.47 -4.54
C LEU A 296 16.57 22.74 -3.20
N SER A 297 16.55 21.80 -2.27
CA SER A 297 17.28 21.86 -0.99
C SER A 297 18.74 21.49 -1.17
#